data_AF-A0A183GAL8-F1
#
_entry.id   AF-A0A183GAL8-F1
#
_cell.length_a   1.000
_cell.length_b   1.000
_cell.length_c   1.000
_cell.angle_alpha   90.00
_cell.angle_beta   90.00
_cell.angle_gamma   90.00
#
_symmetry.space_group_name_H-M   'P 1'
#
loop_
_entity.id
_entity.type
_entity.pdbx_description
1 polymer ?
#
loop_
_entity_poly.entity_id
_entity_poly.type
_entity_poly.pdbx_seq_one_letter_code
_entity_poly.pdbx_strand_id
1 'polypeptide(L)' 'LRVRVVSYYFSLWKGPDHPVNRFQWRRMERDGALPEDMLMKKKTILDYYKSRILSPRTDPITAASH' A
#
# COMPACT_ATOMS: atom_id res chain seq x y z
N LEU A 1 24.24 1.37 6.98
CA LEU A 1 24.69 1.32 5.58
C LEU A 1 24.17 0.13 4.75
N ARG A 2 24.00 -1.09 5.32
CA ARG A 2 23.66 -2.31 4.55
C ARG A 2 22.33 -2.32 3.78
N VAL A 3 21.27 -1.63 4.23
CA VAL A 3 19.93 -1.70 3.60
C VAL A 3 19.76 -0.72 2.43
N ARG A 4 20.55 0.36 2.38
CA ARG A 4 20.49 1.32 1.26
C ARG A 4 20.99 0.71 -0.05
N VAL A 5 21.98 -0.17 0.06
CA VAL A 5 22.65 -0.81 -1.06
C VAL A 5 21.75 -1.85 -1.74
N VAL A 6 21.03 -2.68 -0.97
CA VAL A 6 20.16 -3.75 -1.51
C VAL A 6 18.97 -3.19 -2.29
N SER A 7 18.37 -2.09 -1.82
CA SER A 7 17.23 -1.45 -2.51
C SER A 7 17.64 -0.86 -3.87
N TYR A 8 18.85 -0.29 -3.94
CA TYR A 8 19.38 0.34 -5.15
C TYR A 8 19.69 -0.70 -6.25
N TYR A 9 20.26 -1.85 -5.87
CA TYR A 9 20.57 -2.92 -6.81
C TYR A 9 19.33 -3.55 -7.45
N PHE A 10 18.20 -3.60 -6.74
CA PHE A 10 16.98 -4.19 -7.29
C PHE A 10 16.32 -3.31 -8.35
N SER A 11 16.31 -1.98 -8.16
CA SER A 11 15.86 -1.03 -9.19
C SER A 11 16.79 -0.98 -10.41
N LEU A 12 18.11 -1.09 -10.22
CA LEU A 12 19.05 -1.17 -11.36
C LEU A 12 18.82 -2.42 -12.22
N TRP A 13 18.43 -3.55 -11.62
CA TRP A 13 18.19 -4.80 -12.34
C TRP A 13 16.80 -4.92 -12.95
N LYS A 14 15.77 -4.32 -12.34
CA LYS A 14 14.38 -4.38 -12.81
C LYS A 14 13.92 -3.17 -13.62
N GLY A 15 14.77 -2.14 -13.73
CA GLY A 15 14.50 -0.91 -14.46
C GLY A 15 13.95 0.22 -13.59
N PRO A 16 13.94 1.45 -14.13
CA PRO A 16 13.55 2.66 -13.39
C PRO A 16 12.09 2.64 -12.91
N ASP A 17 11.21 1.90 -13.58
CA ASP A 17 9.79 1.78 -13.24
C ASP A 17 9.50 0.74 -12.15
N HIS A 18 10.54 0.13 -11.57
CA HIS A 18 10.36 -0.92 -10.59
C HIS A 18 9.73 -0.36 -9.29
N PRO A 19 8.61 -0.95 -8.80
CA PRO A 19 7.91 -0.46 -7.63
C PRO A 19 8.80 -0.32 -6.40
N VAL A 20 8.56 0.75 -5.65
CA VAL A 20 9.27 1.04 -4.40
C VAL A 20 9.12 -0.14 -3.42
N ASN A 21 10.24 -0.66 -2.95
CA ASN A 21 10.27 -1.73 -1.96
C ASN A 21 9.52 -1.31 -0.67
N ARG A 22 8.77 -2.22 -0.05
CA ARG A 22 8.02 -1.97 1.21
C ARG A 22 8.88 -1.41 2.36
N PHE A 23 10.15 -1.77 2.46
CA PHE A 23 11.05 -1.19 3.47
C PHE A 23 11.45 0.24 3.16
N GLN A 24 11.62 0.57 1.88
CA GLN A 24 11.90 1.91 1.42
C GLN A 24 10.67 2.80 1.59
N TRP A 25 9.49 2.27 1.26
CA TRP A 25 8.21 2.90 1.51
C TRP A 25 8.05 3.34 2.97
N ARG A 26 8.23 2.42 3.93
CA ARG A 26 8.07 2.74 5.36
C ARG A 26 9.04 3.82 5.85
N ARG A 27 10.24 3.89 5.29
CA ARG A 27 11.20 4.97 5.58
C ARG A 27 10.75 6.29 4.98
N MET A 28 10.42 6.30 3.69
CA MET A 28 9.93 7.51 3.00
C MET A 28 8.68 8.07 3.66
N GLU A 29 7.77 7.20 4.10
CA GLU A 29 6.56 7.60 4.81
C GLU A 29 6.87 8.26 6.16
N ARG A 30 7.75 7.66 6.96
CA ARG A 30 8.19 8.26 8.24
C ARG A 30 8.95 9.57 8.03
N ASP A 31 9.77 9.63 6.98
CA ASP A 31 10.62 10.77 6.67
C ASP A 31 9.85 11.87 5.89
N GLY A 32 8.55 11.67 5.59
CA GLY A 32 7.70 12.64 4.86
C GLY A 32 8.08 12.87 3.39
N ALA A 33 8.90 11.98 2.81
CA ALA A 33 9.49 12.14 1.48
C ALA A 33 8.77 11.31 0.40
N LEU A 34 7.54 10.86 0.66
CA LEU A 34 6.78 10.03 -0.27
C LEU A 34 6.11 10.93 -1.33
N PRO A 35 6.22 10.63 -2.63
CA PRO A 35 5.56 11.44 -3.66
C PRO A 35 4.03 11.34 -3.56
N GLU A 36 3.34 12.40 -3.99
CA GLU A 36 1.88 12.55 -3.87
C GLU A 36 1.11 11.39 -4.52
N ASP A 37 1.55 10.95 -5.71
CA ASP A 37 0.93 9.83 -6.43
C ASP A 37 0.90 8.54 -5.60
N MET A 38 1.95 8.31 -4.81
CA MET A 38 2.06 7.15 -3.93
C MET A 38 1.18 7.30 -2.69
N LEU A 39 1.07 8.51 -2.14
CA LEU A 39 0.13 8.81 -1.05
C LEU A 39 -1.31 8.57 -1.50
N MET A 40 -1.69 9.03 -2.69
CA MET A 40 -3.03 8.79 -3.24
C MET A 40 -3.29 7.31 -3.49
N LYS A 41 -2.33 6.59 -4.08
CA LYS A 41 -2.45 5.13 -4.25
C LYS A 41 -2.69 4.41 -2.92
N LYS A 42 -1.98 4.80 -1.86
CA LYS A 42 -2.19 4.24 -0.51
C LYS A 42 -3.59 4.53 0.01
N LYS A 43 -4.07 5.77 -0.13
CA LYS A 43 -5.42 6.16 0.29
C LYS A 43 -6.48 5.31 -0.41
N THR A 44 -6.44 5.23 -1.74
CA THR A 44 -7.41 4.46 -2.53
C THR A 44 -7.41 2.98 -2.14
N ILE A 45 -6.24 2.37 -1.94
CA ILE A 45 -6.13 0.96 -1.53
C ILE A 45 -6.73 0.76 -0.14
N LEU A 46 -6.43 1.64 0.82
CA LEU A 46 -6.98 1.55 2.17
C LEU A 46 -8.50 1.73 2.17
N ASP A 47 -9.02 2.66 1.39
CA ASP A 47 -10.46 2.90 1.28
C ASP A 47 -11.17 1.70 0.65
N TYR A 48 -10.58 1.07 -0.37
CA TYR A 48 -11.08 -0.19 -0.93
C TYR A 48 -11.09 -1.33 0.10
N TYR A 49 -10.02 -1.50 0.87
CA TYR A 49 -9.98 -2.54 1.90
C TYR A 49 -10.99 -2.31 3.02
N LYS A 50 -11.18 -1.05 3.44
CA LYS A 50 -12.23 -0.70 4.40
C LYS A 50 -13.61 -1.03 3.84
N SER A 51 -13.90 -0.65 2.60
CA SER A 51 -15.21 -0.90 1.99
C SER A 51 -15.46 -2.39 1.71
N ARG A 52 -14.41 -3.19 1.46
CA ARG A 52 -14.57 -4.60 1.08
C ARG A 52 -14.49 -5.58 2.25
N ILE A 53 -13.58 -5.34 3.21
CA ILE A 53 -13.32 -6.27 4.33
C ILE A 53 -14.09 -5.86 5.59
N LEU A 54 -14.18 -4.55 5.86
CA LEU A 54 -14.86 -4.03 7.06
C LEU A 54 -16.33 -3.71 6.81
N SER A 55 -16.82 -3.81 5.57
CA SER A 55 -18.24 -3.83 5.29
C SER A 55 -18.82 -5.14 5.87
N PRO A 56 -19.82 -5.05 6.77
CA PRO A 56 -20.63 -6.21 7.09
C PRO A 56 -21.25 -6.68 5.78
N ARG A 57 -21.00 -7.93 5.40
CA ARG A 57 -21.73 -8.58 4.32
C ARG A 57 -23.18 -8.65 4.76
N THR A 58 -23.97 -7.66 4.36
CA THR A 58 -25.42 -7.67 4.58
C THR A 58 -25.99 -8.62 3.55
N ASP A 59 -25.77 -9.92 3.76
CA ASP A 59 -26.53 -10.92 3.01
C ASP A 59 -28.00 -10.72 3.43
N PRO A 60 -28.93 -10.48 2.50
CA PRO A 60 -30.32 -10.12 2.81
C PRO A 60 -31.08 -11.23 3.54
N ILE A 61 -30.48 -12.41 3.70
CA ILE A 61 -31.08 -13.60 4.30
C ILE A 61 -31.08 -13.53 5.84
N THR A 62 -30.11 -12.84 6.46
CA THR A 62 -30.01 -12.78 7.93
C THR A 62 -30.85 -11.66 8.55
N ALA A 63 -31.19 -10.62 7.78
CA ALA A 63 -32.00 -9.49 8.25
C ALA A 63 -33.50 -9.83 8.46
N ALA A 64 -33.95 -10.99 7.98
CA ALA A 64 -35.34 -11.43 8.05
C ALA A 64 -35.65 -12.38 9.22
N SER A 65 -34.71 -12.61 10.14
CA SER A 65 -34.87 -13.53 11.29
C SER A 65 -35.01 -12.84 12.65
N HIS A 66 -35.31 -11.54 12.68
CA HIS A 66 -35.68 -10.80 13.89
C HIS A 66 -37.18 -10.53 13.93
#